data_AF-A0A7R9P221-F1
#
_entry.id   AF-A0A7R9P221-F1
#
_cell.length_a   1.000
_cell.length_b   1.000
_cell.length_c   1.000
_cell.angle_alpha   90.00
_cell.angle_beta   90.00
_cell.angle_gamma   90.00
#
_symmetry.space_group_name_H-M   'P 1'
#
loop_
_entity.id
_entity.type
_entity.pdbx_description
1 polymer ?
#
loop_
_entity_poly.entity_id
_entity_poly.type
_entity_poly.pdbx_seq_one_letter_code
_entity_poly.pdbx_strand_id
1 'polypeptide(L)'
;MTIEEDVVWFLLNNNVLDIAKHILQEKKDPRLTEITVGIIGNMCCVPGVRRRVNCTPGLPSVLADLLNYPDPLTLIQLMRLLKTCLVQLEGSPEDTVPTQVSV
;
A
#
# COMPACT_ATOMS: atom_id res chain seq x y z
N MET A 1 -9.16 -3.12 14.33
CA MET A 1 -9.76 -4.03 13.31
C MET A 1 -8.80 -5.18 13.16
N THR A 2 -9.27 -6.42 13.28
CA THR A 2 -8.44 -7.62 13.14
C THR A 2 -8.08 -7.78 11.66
N ILE A 3 -6.79 -7.90 11.36
CA ILE A 3 -6.30 -8.14 10.00
C ILE A 3 -6.10 -9.65 9.91
N GLU A 4 -6.92 -10.30 9.10
CA GLU A 4 -6.81 -11.72 8.80
C GLU A 4 -5.92 -11.90 7.57
N GLU A 5 -4.82 -12.61 7.72
CA GLU A 5 -3.79 -12.73 6.68
C GLU A 5 -4.29 -13.42 5.41
N ASP A 6 -5.14 -14.43 5.55
CA ASP A 6 -5.78 -15.15 4.44
C ASP A 6 -6.65 -14.22 3.56
N VAL A 7 -7.40 -13.30 4.18
CA VAL A 7 -8.18 -12.27 3.47
C VAL A 7 -7.26 -11.34 2.70
N VAL A 8 -6.13 -10.93 3.29
CA VAL A 8 -5.17 -10.05 2.62
C VAL A 8 -4.57 -10.72 1.38
N TRP A 9 -4.16 -11.99 1.49
CA TRP A 9 -3.65 -12.75 0.35
C TRP A 9 -4.72 -12.99 -0.72
N PHE A 10 -5.96 -13.27 -0.31
CA PHE A 10 -7.08 -13.38 -1.24
C PHE A 10 -7.26 -12.09 -2.04
N LEU A 11 -7.25 -10.92 -1.39
CA LEU A 11 -7.38 -9.63 -2.07
C LEU A 11 -6.20 -9.38 -3.04
N LEU A 12 -4.97 -9.69 -2.63
CA LEU A 12 -3.78 -9.56 -3.49
C LEU A 12 -3.84 -10.44 -4.74
N ASN A 13 -4.40 -11.65 -4.62
CA ASN A 13 -4.58 -12.57 -5.74
C ASN A 13 -5.72 -12.14 -6.69
N ASN A 14 -6.57 -11.21 -6.26
CA ASN A 14 -7.70 -10.70 -7.03
C ASN A 14 -7.51 -9.23 -7.45
N ASN A 15 -6.28 -8.83 -7.77
CA ASN A 15 -5.93 -7.52 -8.36
C ASN A 15 -6.37 -6.28 -7.55
N VAL A 16 -6.55 -6.40 -6.23
CA VAL A 16 -7.02 -5.29 -5.39
C VAL A 16 -6.15 -4.05 -5.51
N LEU A 17 -4.83 -4.20 -5.73
CA LEU A 17 -3.89 -3.08 -5.84
C LEU A 17 -4.07 -2.29 -7.13
N ASP A 18 -4.40 -2.96 -8.24
CA ASP A 18 -4.71 -2.28 -9.50
C ASP A 18 -6.06 -1.58 -9.45
N ILE A 19 -7.07 -2.23 -8.84
CA ILE A 19 -8.37 -1.62 -8.58
C ILE A 19 -8.20 -0.36 -7.73
N ALA A 20 -7.45 -0.47 -6.63
CA ALA A 20 -7.16 0.66 -5.74
C ALA A 20 -6.43 1.78 -6.48
N LYS A 21 -5.42 1.45 -7.29
CA LYS A 21 -4.71 2.43 -8.13
C LYS A 21 -5.68 3.22 -9.02
N HIS A 22 -6.59 2.54 -9.71
CA HIS A 22 -7.58 3.21 -10.57
C HIS A 22 -8.49 4.16 -9.77
N ILE A 23 -8.98 3.72 -8.62
CA ILE A 23 -9.80 4.56 -7.73
C ILE A 23 -9.00 5.81 -7.30
N LEU A 24 -7.76 5.63 -6.87
CA LEU A 24 -6.89 6.71 -6.40
C LEU A 24 -6.41 7.65 -7.52
N GLN A 25 -6.41 7.21 -8.78
CA GLN A 25 -6.13 8.08 -9.92
C GLN A 25 -7.30 9.00 -10.24
N GLU A 26 -8.54 8.51 -10.10
CA GLU A 26 -9.72 9.31 -10.36
C GLU A 26 -9.97 10.38 -9.30
N LYS A 27 -9.63 10.11 -8.03
CA LYS A 27 -9.76 11.03 -6.88
C LYS A 27 -11.14 11.70 -6.74
N LYS A 28 -12.21 11.08 -7.29
CA LYS A 28 -13.55 11.67 -7.43
C LYS A 28 -14.30 11.83 -6.11
N ASP A 29 -14.10 10.91 -5.18
CA ASP A 29 -14.78 10.88 -3.89
C ASP A 29 -13.76 10.81 -2.75
N PRO A 30 -13.69 11.83 -1.87
CA PRO A 30 -12.73 11.86 -0.76
C PRO A 30 -12.88 10.67 0.18
N ARG A 31 -14.11 10.24 0.47
CA ARG A 31 -14.37 9.13 1.40
C ARG A 31 -13.91 7.79 0.82
N LEU A 32 -14.15 7.55 -0.46
CA LEU A 32 -13.68 6.37 -1.16
C LEU A 32 -12.14 6.37 -1.26
N THR A 33 -11.54 7.53 -1.54
CA THR A 33 -10.07 7.68 -1.57
C THR A 33 -9.49 7.34 -0.20
N GLU A 34 -10.04 7.92 0.87
CA GLU A 34 -9.63 7.67 2.25
C GLU A 34 -9.75 6.18 2.64
N ILE A 35 -10.91 5.57 2.39
CA ILE A 35 -11.14 4.15 2.66
C ILE A 35 -10.15 3.28 1.88
N THR A 36 -9.89 3.60 0.61
CA THR A 36 -8.97 2.85 -0.25
C THR A 36 -7.54 2.91 0.29
N VAL A 37 -7.05 4.10 0.67
CA VAL A 37 -5.73 4.24 1.31
C VAL A 37 -5.70 3.49 2.64
N GLY A 38 -6.76 3.56 3.44
CA GLY A 38 -6.88 2.84 4.70
C GLY A 38 -6.82 1.31 4.53
N ILE A 39 -7.46 0.76 3.50
CA ILE A 39 -7.41 -0.66 3.16
C ILE A 39 -5.97 -1.06 2.81
N ILE A 40 -5.30 -0.32 1.92
CA ILE A 40 -3.89 -0.57 1.57
C ILE A 40 -3.02 -0.51 2.84
N GLY A 41 -3.22 0.51 3.68
CA GLY A 41 -2.52 0.68 4.95
C GLY A 41 -2.66 -0.51 5.89
N ASN A 42 -3.86 -1.06 6.03
CA ASN A 42 -4.10 -2.25 6.84
C ASN A 42 -3.44 -3.49 6.21
N MET A 43 -3.55 -3.68 4.89
CA MET A 43 -2.91 -4.81 4.21
C MET A 43 -1.38 -4.78 4.37
N CYS A 44 -0.76 -3.59 4.35
CA CYS A 44 0.68 -3.41 4.57
C CYS A 44 1.17 -3.84 5.96
N CYS A 45 0.29 -4.14 6.92
CA CYS A 45 0.70 -4.73 8.20
C CYS A 45 1.09 -6.21 8.07
N VAL A 46 0.63 -6.90 7.02
CA VAL A 46 0.98 -8.30 6.73
C VAL A 46 2.37 -8.35 6.04
N PRO A 47 3.28 -9.25 6.46
CA PRO A 47 4.58 -9.43 5.82
C PRO A 47 4.48 -9.67 4.30
N GLY A 48 5.44 -9.15 3.54
CA GLY A 48 5.49 -9.29 2.07
C GLY A 48 4.54 -8.38 1.28
N VAL A 49 3.45 -7.87 1.86
CA VAL A 49 2.50 -6.99 1.16
C VAL A 49 3.12 -5.66 0.76
N ARG A 50 3.96 -5.08 1.62
CA ARG A 50 4.69 -3.83 1.33
C ARG A 50 5.50 -3.92 0.04
N ARG A 51 6.14 -5.07 -0.21
CA ARG A 51 6.85 -5.35 -1.46
C ARG A 51 5.90 -5.37 -2.66
N ARG A 52 4.73 -6.00 -2.53
CA ARG A 52 3.71 -6.03 -3.60
C ARG A 52 3.21 -4.63 -3.93
N VAL A 53 2.96 -3.79 -2.92
CA VAL A 53 2.58 -2.38 -3.12
C VAL A 53 3.68 -1.59 -3.84
N ASN A 54 4.95 -1.74 -3.41
CA ASN A 54 6.08 -1.05 -4.04
C ASN A 54 6.33 -1.51 -5.49
N CYS A 55 6.14 -2.79 -5.78
CA CYS A 55 6.31 -3.36 -7.12
C CYS A 55 5.08 -3.15 -8.03
N THR A 56 3.95 -2.66 -7.51
CA THR A 56 2.76 -2.40 -8.33
C THR A 56 2.99 -1.15 -9.19
N PRO A 57 3.00 -1.25 -10.53
CA PRO A 57 3.34 -0.14 -11.40
C PRO A 57 2.44 1.09 -11.20
N GLY A 58 3.07 2.23 -10.92
CA GLY A 58 2.40 3.53 -10.76
C GLY A 58 1.67 3.73 -9.43
N LEU A 59 1.44 2.68 -8.63
CA LEU A 59 0.76 2.82 -7.34
C LEU A 59 1.57 3.68 -6.34
N PRO A 60 2.90 3.51 -6.16
CA PRO A 60 3.69 4.39 -5.30
C PRO A 60 3.62 5.86 -5.71
N SER A 61 3.64 6.15 -7.02
CA SER A 61 3.52 7.52 -7.54
C SER A 61 2.16 8.12 -7.21
N VAL A 62 1.07 7.38 -7.45
CA VAL A 62 -0.29 7.83 -7.13
C VAL A 62 -0.46 8.07 -5.62
N LEU A 63 0.13 7.22 -4.77
CA LEU A 63 0.12 7.41 -3.32
C LEU A 63 0.92 8.66 -2.90
N ALA A 64 2.07 8.93 -3.53
CA ALA A 64 2.84 10.14 -3.28
C ALA A 64 2.06 11.41 -3.69
N ASP A 65 1.32 11.36 -4.80
CA ASP A 65 0.49 12.49 -5.26
C ASP A 65 -0.63 12.85 -4.26
N LEU A 66 -1.02 11.92 -3.38
CA LEU A 66 -2.01 12.19 -2.34
C LEU A 66 -1.48 13.09 -1.22
N LEU A 67 -0.17 13.34 -1.13
CA LEU A 67 0.40 14.32 -0.20
C LEU A 67 -0.14 15.74 -0.44
N ASN A 68 -0.56 16.04 -1.67
CA ASN A 68 -1.16 17.32 -2.04
C ASN A 68 -2.70 17.29 -2.02
N TYR A 69 -3.31 16.21 -1.52
CA TYR A 69 -4.78 16.08 -1.52
C TYR A 69 -5.39 16.89 -0.36
N PRO A 70 -6.45 17.68 -0.60
CA PRO A 70 -6.97 18.64 0.38
C PRO A 70 -7.78 18.00 1.51
N ASP A 71 -8.13 16.72 1.41
CA ASP A 71 -8.92 16.02 2.42
C ASP A 71 -8.05 15.54 3.61
N PRO A 72 -8.29 16.04 4.83
CA PRO A 72 -7.47 15.68 5.99
C PRO A 72 -7.53 14.20 6.36
N LEU A 73 -8.69 13.54 6.19
CA LEU A 73 -8.85 12.14 6.56
C LEU A 73 -8.00 11.24 5.65
N THR A 74 -7.98 11.53 4.36
CA THR A 74 -7.10 10.88 3.38
C THR A 74 -5.63 11.05 3.76
N LEU A 75 -5.21 12.26 4.13
CA LEU A 75 -3.83 12.51 4.57
C LEU A 75 -3.48 11.72 5.85
N ILE A 76 -4.40 11.60 6.80
CA ILE A 76 -4.19 10.77 8.00
C ILE A 76 -3.97 9.30 7.63
N GLN A 77 -4.77 8.74 6.72
CA GLN A 77 -4.56 7.36 6.26
C GLN A 77 -3.25 7.21 5.51
N LEU A 78 -2.88 8.19 4.68
CA LEU A 78 -1.62 8.18 3.96
C LEU A 78 -0.42 8.20 4.92
N MET A 79 -0.44 9.06 5.95
CA MET A 79 0.61 9.11 6.96
C MET A 79 0.73 7.80 7.74
N ARG A 80 -0.40 7.14 8.04
CA ARG A 80 -0.40 5.81 8.66
C ARG A 80 0.24 4.77 7.74
N LEU A 81 -0.12 4.75 6.45
CA LEU A 81 0.47 3.86 5.47
C LEU A 81 1.99 4.11 5.34
N LEU A 82 2.41 5.36 5.21
CA LEU A 82 3.83 5.72 5.12
C LEU A 82 4.59 5.29 6.37
N LYS A 83 4.03 5.49 7.56
CA LYS A 83 4.61 5.00 8.81
C LYS A 83 4.80 3.48 8.77
N THR A 84 3.79 2.71 8.37
CA THR A 84 3.89 1.25 8.26
C THR A 84 4.96 0.83 7.26
N CYS A 85 5.03 1.49 6.11
CA CYS A 85 6.01 1.17 5.08
C CYS A 85 7.45 1.56 5.47
N LEU A 86 7.65 2.70 6.14
CA LEU A 86 8.99 3.25 6.44
C LEU A 86 9.57 2.75 7.76
N VAL A 87 8.76 2.57 8.82
CA VAL A 87 9.27 2.14 10.13
C VAL A 87 9.77 0.69 10.12
N GLN A 88 9.20 -0.17 9.27
CA GLN A 88 9.65 -1.56 9.15
C GLN A 88 10.85 -1.75 8.23
N LEU A 89 11.34 -0.71 7.54
CA LEU A 89 12.63 -0.75 6.85
C LEU A 89 13.80 -0.86 7.85
N GLU A 90 13.62 -0.41 9.09
CA GLU A 90 14.70 -0.35 10.09
C GLU A 90 14.86 -1.65 10.91
N GLY A 91 14.07 -2.72 10.64
CA GLY A 91 13.94 -3.82 11.60
C GLY A 91 13.72 -5.24 11.09
N SER A 92 14.00 -5.60 9.83
CA SER A 92 13.90 -7.02 9.41
C SER A 92 14.96 -7.43 8.38
N PRO A 93 15.76 -8.49 8.65
CA PRO A 93 16.77 -9.03 7.72
C PRO A 93 16.18 -9.84 6.52
N GLU A 94 14.86 -9.89 6.35
CA GLU A 94 14.21 -10.73 5.32
C GLU A 94 14.13 -10.10 3.91
N ASP A 95 14.60 -8.86 3.73
CA ASP A 95 14.72 -8.24 2.39
C ASP A 95 16.10 -8.45 1.74
N THR A 96 16.88 -9.44 2.19
CA THR A 96 18.12 -9.84 1.52
C THR A 96 17.81 -10.61 0.23
N VAL A 97 18.19 -9.97 -0.88
CA VAL A 97 18.11 -10.46 -2.26
C VAL A 97 18.90 -11.78 -2.40
N PRO A 98 18.35 -12.86 -2.97
CA PRO A 98 19.20 -13.81 -3.69
C PRO A 98 19.55 -13.13 -5.00
N THR A 99 20.77 -12.58 -5.09
CA THR A 99 21.36 -12.18 -6.37
C THR A 99 21.30 -13.40 -7.27
N GLN A 100 20.37 -13.43 -8.21
CA GLN A 100 20.49 -14.35 -9.33
C GLN A 100 21.73 -13.90 -10.10
N VAL A 101 22.83 -14.62 -9.87
CA VAL A 101 24.01 -14.57 -10.72
C VAL A 101 23.55 -15.07 -12.08
N SER A 102 23.31 -14.13 -12.98
CA SER A 102 23.26 -14.39 -14.42
C SER A 102 24.68 -14.21 -14.95
N VAL A 103 25.12 -15.24 -15.69
CA VAL A 103 26.40 -15.46 -16.39
C VAL A 103 27.51 -16.05 -15.53
#